data_AF-A0A497NM37-F1
#
_entry.id   AF-A0A497NM37-F1
#
_cell.length_a   1.000
_cell.length_b   1.000
_cell.length_c   1.000
_cell.angle_alpha   90.00
_cell.angle_beta   90.00
_cell.angle_gamma   90.00
#
_symmetry.space_group_name_H-M   'P 1'
#
loop_
_entity.id
_entity.type
_entity.pdbx_description
1 polymer ?
#
loop_
_entity_poly.entity_id
_entity_poly.type
_entity_poly.pdbx_seq_one_letter_code
_entity_poly.pdbx_strand_id
1 'polypeptide(L)'
;MCTGCTVSLKEANKELKENDRLRAEVNKKLRVIGREYTGGITVKHFAKILHEDIGLEKIKSEVKKSLEALTIASHYGCHYLKPSRVFGRDEDPEFPSSLDELVALTGAKNIDYEDKTQCCGGNILGVDENAALNIASKKLNHLQTAAADALNLVCPLCNVIYDKNQRVIERRLNKEYELPVLFYPQILGLALGINHEELGFNMNRTKVSKILSKV
;
A
#
# COMPACT_ATOMS: atom_id res chain seq x y z
N MET A 1 0.61 5.47 -6.64
CA MET A 1 0.82 4.09 -6.14
C MET A 1 1.72 3.99 -4.90
N CYS A 2 2.23 5.11 -4.36
CA CYS A 2 3.09 5.10 -3.17
C CYS A 2 2.51 6.03 -2.11
N THR A 3 2.32 5.52 -0.90
CA THR A 3 1.83 6.30 0.25
C THR A 3 2.83 7.38 0.65
N GLY A 4 4.14 7.09 0.61
CA GLY A 4 5.21 8.05 0.87
C GLY A 4 5.21 9.24 -0.10
N CYS A 5 5.12 8.99 -1.41
CA CYS A 5 5.01 10.06 -2.40
C CYS A 5 3.72 10.87 -2.21
N THR A 6 2.62 10.20 -1.87
CA THR A 6 1.33 10.87 -1.65
C THR A 6 1.41 11.83 -0.49
N VAL A 7 1.92 11.42 0.69
CA VAL A 7 2.01 12.34 1.83
C VAL A 7 2.95 13.51 1.55
N SER A 8 4.10 13.26 0.92
CA SER A 8 5.07 14.32 0.62
C SER A 8 4.47 15.37 -0.32
N LEU A 9 3.79 14.93 -1.38
CA LEU A 9 3.12 15.83 -2.33
C LEU A 9 1.90 16.51 -1.71
N LYS A 10 1.13 15.82 -0.87
CA LYS A 10 -0.08 16.38 -0.24
C LYS A 10 0.28 17.40 0.85
N GLU A 11 1.36 17.17 1.61
CA GLU A 11 1.94 18.14 2.54
C GLU A 11 2.46 19.37 1.81
N ALA A 12 3.27 19.20 0.77
CA ALA A 12 3.76 20.32 -0.03
C ALA A 12 2.60 21.12 -0.67
N ASN A 13 1.59 20.44 -1.20
CA ASN A 13 0.40 21.06 -1.77
C ASN A 13 -0.36 21.90 -0.73
N LYS A 14 -0.56 21.35 0.48
CA LYS A 14 -1.23 22.05 1.58
C LYS A 14 -0.44 23.28 2.02
N GLU A 15 0.86 23.12 2.27
CA GLU A 15 1.74 24.19 2.74
C GLU A 15 1.82 25.35 1.74
N LEU A 16 1.95 25.07 0.44
CA LEU A 16 2.00 26.10 -0.59
C LEU A 16 0.64 26.76 -0.86
N LYS A 17 -0.49 26.12 -0.52
CA LYS A 17 -1.81 26.76 -0.58
C LYS A 17 -2.03 27.70 0.61
N GLU A 18 -1.55 27.31 1.79
CA GLU A 18 -1.81 28.03 3.05
C GLU A 18 -0.76 29.11 3.35
N ASN A 19 0.43 29.05 2.73
CA ASN A 19 1.52 29.99 2.96
C ASN A 19 1.93 30.72 1.66
N ASP A 20 1.36 31.91 1.45
CA ASP A 20 1.61 32.74 0.27
C ASP A 20 3.08 33.16 0.14
N ARG A 21 3.76 33.42 1.25
CA ARG A 21 5.19 33.77 1.25
C ARG A 21 6.03 32.60 0.75
N LEU A 22 5.82 31.42 1.30
CA LEU A 22 6.53 30.22 0.86
C LEU A 22 6.22 29.92 -0.61
N ARG A 23 4.96 30.06 -1.04
CA ARG A 23 4.57 29.92 -2.45
C ARG A 23 5.33 30.89 -3.34
N ALA A 24 5.47 32.15 -2.95
CA ALA A 24 6.23 33.14 -3.71
C ALA A 24 7.73 32.79 -3.79
N GLU A 25 8.33 32.31 -2.69
CA GLU A 25 9.72 31.86 -2.64
C GLU A 25 9.97 30.63 -3.53
N VAL A 26 9.08 29.64 -3.49
CA VAL A 26 9.13 28.46 -4.36
C VAL A 26 8.94 28.86 -5.83
N ASN A 27 7.96 29.70 -6.14
CA ASN A 27 7.73 30.17 -7.51
C ASN A 27 8.90 31.00 -8.04
N LYS A 28 9.67 31.71 -7.20
CA LYS A 28 10.92 32.36 -7.61
C LYS A 28 11.95 31.34 -8.13
N LYS A 29 12.05 30.18 -7.49
CA LYS A 29 12.95 29.10 -7.94
C LYS A 29 12.41 28.39 -9.19
N LEU A 30 11.11 28.11 -9.24
CA LEU A 30 10.48 27.43 -10.38
C LEU A 30 10.54 28.26 -11.68
N ARG A 31 10.47 29.60 -11.59
CA ARG A 31 10.56 30.48 -12.77
C ARG A 31 11.87 30.34 -13.54
N VAL A 32 12.97 29.94 -12.89
CA VAL A 32 14.27 29.69 -13.56
C VAL A 32 14.16 28.59 -14.62
N ILE A 33 13.23 27.65 -14.45
CA ILE A 33 12.96 26.56 -15.38
C ILE A 33 11.62 26.73 -16.13
N GLY A 34 11.07 27.95 -16.16
CA GLY A 34 9.81 28.25 -16.84
C GLY A 34 8.58 27.57 -16.20
N ARG A 35 8.61 27.33 -14.89
CA ARG A 35 7.51 26.70 -14.14
C ARG A 35 6.93 27.63 -13.08
N GLU A 36 5.69 27.37 -12.70
CA GLU A 36 4.99 28.05 -11.62
C GLU A 36 3.98 27.10 -10.96
N TYR A 37 3.86 27.17 -9.64
CA TYR A 37 2.80 26.51 -8.89
C TYR A 37 1.67 27.50 -8.57
N THR A 38 0.45 27.15 -9.01
CA THR A 38 -0.74 28.00 -8.94
C THR A 38 -1.77 27.57 -7.89
N GLY A 39 -1.56 26.46 -7.20
CA GLY A 39 -2.51 25.96 -6.18
C GLY A 39 -3.70 25.17 -6.72
N GLY A 40 -3.81 24.97 -8.03
CA GLY A 40 -4.94 24.29 -8.67
C GLY A 40 -4.93 22.75 -8.63
N ILE A 41 -3.95 22.13 -7.95
CA ILE A 41 -3.79 20.66 -7.98
C ILE A 41 -4.43 19.98 -6.76
N THR A 42 -4.81 18.72 -6.97
CA THR A 42 -5.25 17.79 -5.94
C THR A 42 -4.38 16.53 -6.01
N VAL A 43 -3.88 16.09 -4.87
CA VAL A 43 -3.03 14.89 -4.75
C VAL A 43 -3.87 13.77 -4.13
N LYS A 44 -4.10 12.70 -4.90
CA LYS A 44 -4.78 11.49 -4.42
C LYS A 44 -3.91 10.25 -4.59
N HIS A 45 -4.02 9.34 -3.64
CA HIS A 45 -3.47 8.00 -3.76
C HIS A 45 -4.39 7.15 -4.66
N PHE A 46 -3.86 6.27 -5.51
CA PHE A 46 -4.67 5.51 -6.47
C PHE A 46 -5.76 4.65 -5.80
N ALA A 47 -5.48 4.07 -4.63
CA ALA A 47 -6.50 3.33 -3.89
C ALA A 47 -7.65 4.24 -3.42
N LYS A 48 -7.38 5.51 -3.08
CA LYS A 48 -8.42 6.50 -2.80
C LYS A 48 -9.20 6.89 -4.05
N ILE A 49 -8.55 6.99 -5.21
CA ILE A 49 -9.25 7.20 -6.49
C ILE A 49 -10.20 6.03 -6.78
N LEU A 50 -9.74 4.79 -6.58
CA LEU A 50 -10.57 3.59 -6.77
C LEU A 50 -11.76 3.57 -5.79
N HIS A 51 -11.50 3.86 -4.52
CA HIS A 51 -12.53 3.84 -3.46
C HIS A 51 -13.54 4.99 -3.58
N GLU A 52 -13.07 6.22 -3.76
CA GLU A 52 -13.89 7.45 -3.70
C GLU A 52 -14.40 7.93 -5.05
N ASP A 53 -13.55 7.93 -6.09
CA ASP A 53 -13.86 8.58 -7.38
C ASP A 53 -14.48 7.60 -8.38
N ILE A 54 -13.99 6.36 -8.42
CA ILE A 54 -14.55 5.29 -9.25
C ILE A 54 -15.72 4.61 -8.52
N GLY A 55 -15.55 4.36 -7.22
CA GLY A 55 -16.58 3.80 -6.36
C GLY A 55 -16.64 2.28 -6.38
N LEU A 56 -17.05 1.72 -5.24
CA LEU A 56 -17.08 0.28 -4.99
C LEU A 56 -18.01 -0.48 -5.94
N GLU A 57 -19.19 0.07 -6.23
CA GLU A 57 -20.17 -0.57 -7.13
C GLU A 57 -19.64 -0.72 -8.56
N LYS A 58 -18.94 0.30 -9.06
CA LYS A 58 -18.36 0.24 -10.40
C LYS A 58 -17.29 -0.84 -10.46
N ILE A 59 -16.38 -0.87 -9.48
CA ILE A 59 -15.35 -1.91 -9.40
C ILE A 59 -15.97 -3.30 -9.34
N LYS A 60 -16.98 -3.50 -8.48
CA LYS A 60 -17.69 -4.78 -8.33
C LYS A 60 -18.31 -5.25 -9.64
N SER A 61 -18.90 -4.35 -10.42
CA SER A 61 -19.52 -4.68 -11.71
C SER A 61 -18.54 -5.14 -12.79
N GLU A 62 -17.25 -4.81 -12.64
CA GLU A 62 -16.18 -5.17 -13.59
C GLU A 62 -15.46 -6.47 -13.21
N VAL A 63 -15.71 -7.02 -12.01
CA VAL A 63 -15.09 -8.28 -11.57
C VAL A 63 -15.58 -9.43 -12.45
N LYS A 64 -14.64 -10.11 -13.12
CA LYS A 64 -14.91 -11.24 -14.01
C LYS A 64 -14.58 -12.58 -13.37
N LYS A 65 -13.67 -12.59 -12.40
CA LYS A 65 -13.17 -13.78 -11.73
C LYS A 65 -13.13 -13.54 -10.22
N SER A 66 -13.94 -14.29 -9.47
CA SER A 66 -13.92 -14.24 -8.02
C SER A 66 -12.61 -14.83 -7.48
N LEU A 67 -12.02 -14.16 -6.48
CA LEU A 67 -10.84 -14.62 -5.76
C LEU A 67 -11.19 -15.26 -4.40
N GLU A 68 -12.39 -15.83 -4.27
CA GLU A 68 -12.94 -16.41 -3.01
C GLU A 68 -12.08 -17.51 -2.37
N ALA A 69 -11.24 -18.19 -3.16
CA ALA A 69 -10.29 -19.18 -2.67
C ALA A 69 -9.10 -18.56 -1.90
N LEU A 70 -8.98 -17.23 -1.88
CA LEU A 70 -7.89 -16.51 -1.24
C LEU A 70 -8.33 -15.79 0.04
N THR A 71 -7.51 -15.94 1.08
CA THR A 71 -7.59 -15.15 2.31
C THR A 71 -6.48 -14.08 2.32
N ILE A 72 -6.83 -12.80 2.19
CA ILE A 72 -5.87 -11.71 1.99
C ILE A 72 -5.90 -10.74 3.18
N ALA A 73 -4.74 -10.44 3.75
CA ALA A 73 -4.59 -9.39 4.77
C ALA A 73 -4.12 -8.09 4.11
N SER A 74 -4.60 -6.92 4.57
CA SER A 74 -4.16 -5.61 4.06
C SER A 74 -3.15 -4.93 4.97
N HIS A 75 -2.05 -4.45 4.37
CA HIS A 75 -1.17 -3.47 5.00
C HIS A 75 -1.44 -2.08 4.43
N TYR A 76 -2.04 -1.22 5.25
CA TYR A 76 -2.38 0.15 4.88
C TYR A 76 -1.15 1.04 4.63
N GLY A 77 -0.08 0.83 5.41
CA GLY A 77 1.07 1.72 5.42
C GLY A 77 0.77 3.04 6.14
N CYS A 78 1.75 3.55 6.88
CA CYS A 78 1.56 4.72 7.76
C CYS A 78 1.09 5.96 7.00
N HIS A 79 1.65 6.24 5.83
CA HIS A 79 1.38 7.46 5.05
C HIS A 79 0.14 7.37 4.13
N TYR A 80 -0.71 6.35 4.29
CA TYR A 80 -1.95 6.26 3.53
C TYR A 80 -3.06 7.14 4.13
N LEU A 81 -3.14 7.18 5.47
CA LEU A 81 -4.15 7.94 6.23
C LEU A 81 -3.53 8.95 7.21
N LYS A 82 -2.23 8.85 7.49
CA LYS A 82 -1.53 9.72 8.44
C LYS A 82 -0.54 10.64 7.73
N PRO A 83 -0.39 11.91 8.16
CA PRO A 83 -1.05 12.51 9.33
C PRO A 83 -2.46 13.06 9.02
N SER A 84 -3.39 12.94 9.96
CA SER A 84 -4.79 13.39 9.79
C SER A 84 -4.91 14.89 9.48
N ARG A 85 -3.93 15.72 9.88
CA ARG A 85 -3.88 17.15 9.54
C ARG A 85 -3.78 17.41 8.02
N VAL A 86 -3.31 16.42 7.27
CA VAL A 86 -3.12 16.46 5.80
C VAL A 86 -4.20 15.65 5.09
N PHE A 87 -4.57 14.49 5.65
CA PHE A 87 -5.51 13.56 5.01
C PHE A 87 -6.96 13.74 5.42
N GLY A 88 -7.26 14.51 6.48
CA GLY A 88 -8.59 14.58 7.07
C GLY A 88 -8.85 13.46 8.07
N ARG A 89 -10.13 13.24 8.39
CA ARG A 89 -10.61 12.21 9.34
C ARG A 89 -11.82 11.43 8.79
N ASP A 90 -11.99 11.41 7.47
CA ASP A 90 -13.09 10.70 6.82
C ASP A 90 -12.99 9.18 7.05
N GLU A 91 -11.77 8.68 7.25
CA GLU A 91 -11.47 7.31 7.67
C GLU A 91 -10.59 7.34 8.92
N ASP A 92 -10.92 6.50 9.91
CA ASP A 92 -10.14 6.37 11.14
C ASP A 92 -8.81 5.65 10.86
N PRO A 93 -7.64 6.27 11.10
CA PRO A 93 -6.35 5.63 10.88
C PRO A 93 -6.04 4.46 11.82
N GLU A 94 -6.77 4.32 12.93
CA GLU A 94 -6.64 3.21 13.88
C GLU A 94 -7.59 2.05 13.57
N PHE A 95 -8.73 2.33 12.92
CA PHE A 95 -9.71 1.33 12.46
C PHE A 95 -10.10 1.55 10.98
N PRO A 96 -9.15 1.45 10.04
CA PRO A 96 -9.43 1.74 8.63
C PRO A 96 -10.11 0.56 7.93
N SER A 97 -10.90 0.85 6.89
CA SER A 97 -11.66 -0.16 6.12
C SER A 97 -11.47 -0.06 4.60
N SER A 98 -10.96 1.06 4.07
CA SER A 98 -11.01 1.33 2.63
C SER A 98 -10.21 0.34 1.77
N LEU A 99 -9.05 -0.15 2.24
CA LEU A 99 -8.30 -1.18 1.51
C LEU A 99 -8.92 -2.57 1.66
N ASP A 100 -9.55 -2.83 2.80
CA ASP A 100 -10.19 -4.12 3.07
C ASP A 100 -11.44 -4.27 2.22
N GLU A 101 -12.24 -3.22 2.09
CA GLU A 101 -13.38 -3.15 1.18
C GLU A 101 -12.93 -3.37 -0.27
N LEU A 102 -11.88 -2.67 -0.70
CA LEU A 102 -11.30 -2.81 -2.03
C LEU A 102 -10.81 -4.25 -2.33
N VAL A 103 -10.23 -4.94 -1.34
CA VAL A 103 -9.82 -6.34 -1.46
C VAL A 103 -11.06 -7.24 -1.49
N ALA A 104 -12.02 -7.04 -0.59
CA ALA A 104 -13.23 -7.86 -0.48
C ALA A 104 -14.08 -7.81 -1.77
N LEU A 105 -14.09 -6.68 -2.48
CA LEU A 105 -14.75 -6.55 -3.78
C LEU A 105 -14.27 -7.56 -4.83
N THR A 106 -13.03 -8.03 -4.72
CA THR A 106 -12.48 -9.04 -5.66
C THR A 106 -13.02 -10.45 -5.41
N GLY A 107 -13.85 -10.63 -4.38
CA GLY A 107 -14.32 -11.94 -3.91
C GLY A 107 -13.39 -12.57 -2.87
N ALA A 108 -12.16 -12.09 -2.73
CA ALA A 108 -11.23 -12.58 -1.70
C ALA A 108 -11.76 -12.30 -0.28
N LYS A 109 -11.51 -13.25 0.63
CA LYS A 109 -11.79 -13.05 2.06
C LYS A 109 -10.73 -12.13 2.65
N ASN A 110 -11.09 -10.89 2.98
CA ASN A 110 -10.23 -10.02 3.77
C ASN A 110 -10.21 -10.48 5.25
N ILE A 111 -9.05 -10.44 5.90
CA ILE A 111 -8.92 -10.79 7.32
C ILE A 111 -8.31 -9.67 8.16
N ASP A 112 -8.73 -9.64 9.41
CA ASP A 112 -8.12 -8.82 10.44
C ASP A 112 -7.02 -9.58 11.18
N TYR A 113 -6.07 -8.84 11.75
CA TYR A 113 -4.91 -9.42 12.44
C TYR A 113 -4.29 -8.41 13.42
N GLU A 114 -3.57 -8.93 14.41
CA GLU A 114 -2.90 -8.12 15.43
C GLU A 114 -1.89 -7.15 14.79
N ASP A 115 -1.85 -5.91 15.29
CA ASP A 115 -0.96 -4.85 14.80
C ASP A 115 -1.14 -4.45 13.32
N LYS A 116 -2.36 -4.60 12.78
CA LYS A 116 -2.70 -4.25 11.38
C LYS A 116 -2.24 -2.85 10.95
N THR A 117 -2.44 -1.84 11.80
CA THR A 117 -2.08 -0.44 11.52
C THR A 117 -0.62 -0.09 11.83
N GLN A 118 0.17 -1.02 12.38
CA GLN A 118 1.59 -0.78 12.70
C GLN A 118 2.47 -0.57 11.45
N CYS A 119 3.56 0.16 11.66
CA CYS A 119 4.56 0.49 10.65
C CYS A 119 5.28 -0.76 10.10
N CYS A 120 5.81 -0.66 8.88
CA CYS A 120 6.68 -1.70 8.29
C CYS A 120 8.16 -1.56 8.65
N GLY A 121 8.59 -0.44 9.25
CA GLY A 121 10.01 -0.17 9.51
C GLY A 121 10.80 0.37 8.30
N GLY A 122 10.17 0.49 7.13
CA GLY A 122 10.84 0.87 5.87
C GLY A 122 11.64 2.18 5.90
N ASN A 123 11.13 3.21 6.57
CA ASN A 123 11.79 4.53 6.63
C ASN A 123 13.12 4.51 7.39
N ILE A 124 13.33 3.57 8.31
CA ILE A 124 14.57 3.47 9.10
C ILE A 124 15.54 2.44 8.54
N LEU A 125 15.18 1.72 7.46
CA LEU A 125 15.99 0.64 6.89
C LEU A 125 17.42 1.07 6.55
N GLY A 126 17.59 2.27 6.00
CA GLY A 126 18.91 2.80 5.63
C GLY A 126 19.74 3.32 6.80
N VAL A 127 19.15 3.44 8.00
CA VAL A 127 19.80 3.96 9.21
C VAL A 127 20.08 2.84 10.20
N ASP A 128 19.08 2.02 10.48
CA ASP A 128 19.15 0.86 11.36
C ASP A 128 18.36 -0.30 10.74
N GLU A 129 19.07 -1.10 9.95
CA GLU A 129 18.51 -2.27 9.28
C GLU A 129 17.97 -3.30 10.29
N ASN A 130 18.64 -3.46 11.44
CA ASN A 130 18.23 -4.44 12.45
C ASN A 130 16.90 -4.05 13.09
N ALA A 131 16.75 -2.79 13.48
CA ALA A 131 15.48 -2.28 14.00
C ALA A 131 14.36 -2.35 12.95
N ALA A 132 14.64 -1.98 11.69
CA ALA A 132 13.68 -2.04 10.60
C ALA A 132 13.12 -3.46 10.40
N LEU A 133 14.02 -4.45 10.30
CA LEU A 133 13.65 -5.84 10.06
C LEU A 133 12.99 -6.49 11.28
N ASN A 134 13.33 -6.06 12.50
CA ASN A 134 12.66 -6.50 13.73
C ASN A 134 11.22 -5.97 13.84
N ILE A 135 10.94 -4.74 13.37
CA ILE A 135 9.56 -4.24 13.29
C ILE A 135 8.76 -5.07 12.28
N ALA A 136 9.34 -5.32 11.10
CA ALA A 136 8.70 -6.09 10.05
C ALA A 136 8.38 -7.54 10.48
N SER A 137 9.29 -8.18 11.22
CA SER A 137 9.12 -9.57 11.66
C SER A 137 7.95 -9.78 12.61
N LYS A 138 7.67 -8.82 13.51
CA LYS A 138 6.48 -8.84 14.38
C LYS A 138 5.21 -8.95 13.55
N LYS A 139 5.07 -8.11 12.52
CA LYS A 139 3.91 -8.16 11.61
C LYS A 139 3.83 -9.48 10.85
N LEU A 140 4.95 -9.98 10.34
CA LEU A 140 4.98 -11.28 9.64
C LEU A 140 4.56 -12.44 10.55
N ASN A 141 4.94 -12.40 11.84
CA ASN A 141 4.47 -13.38 12.83
C ASN A 141 2.95 -13.31 13.02
N HIS A 142 2.37 -12.12 13.16
CA HIS A 142 0.92 -11.97 13.33
C HIS A 142 0.16 -12.43 12.08
N LEU A 143 0.68 -12.12 10.89
CA LEU A 143 0.09 -12.56 9.62
C LEU A 143 0.10 -14.08 9.46
N GLN A 144 1.18 -14.75 9.91
CA GLN A 144 1.24 -16.21 9.91
C GLN A 144 0.25 -16.81 10.91
N THR A 145 0.14 -16.24 12.12
CA THR A 145 -0.88 -16.66 13.10
C THR A 145 -2.31 -16.49 12.57
N ALA A 146 -2.55 -15.43 11.80
CA ALA A 146 -3.85 -15.18 11.16
C ALA A 146 -4.10 -16.04 9.90
N ALA A 147 -3.14 -16.88 9.50
CA ALA A 147 -3.21 -17.76 8.34
C ALA A 147 -3.56 -17.02 7.02
N ALA A 148 -2.96 -15.85 6.81
CA ALA A 148 -3.10 -15.11 5.55
C ALA A 148 -2.48 -15.89 4.38
N ASP A 149 -3.21 -16.04 3.27
CA ASP A 149 -2.65 -16.57 2.02
C ASP A 149 -1.72 -15.56 1.36
N ALA A 150 -2.02 -14.26 1.46
CA ALA A 150 -1.19 -13.19 0.90
C ALA A 150 -1.34 -11.87 1.68
N LEU A 151 -0.33 -11.02 1.56
CA LEU A 151 -0.33 -9.64 2.05
C LEU A 151 -0.56 -8.65 0.91
N ASN A 152 -1.66 -7.89 0.97
CA ASN A 152 -1.95 -6.76 0.08
C ASN A 152 -1.18 -5.51 0.50
N LEU A 153 -0.48 -4.88 -0.45
CA LEU A 153 0.25 -3.62 -0.28
C LEU A 153 -0.20 -2.54 -1.26
N VAL A 154 -0.02 -1.29 -0.82
CA VAL A 154 -0.21 -0.08 -1.64
C VAL A 154 0.99 0.87 -1.58
N CYS A 155 2.18 0.36 -1.22
CA CYS A 155 3.38 1.17 -1.07
C CYS A 155 4.65 0.39 -1.49
N PRO A 156 5.44 0.91 -2.45
CA PRO A 156 6.71 0.30 -2.85
C PRO A 156 7.74 0.17 -1.73
N LEU A 157 7.81 1.11 -0.80
CA LEU A 157 8.73 0.99 0.32
C LEU A 157 8.33 -0.16 1.27
N CYS A 158 7.03 -0.34 1.51
CA CYS A 158 6.52 -1.50 2.25
C CYS A 158 6.81 -2.81 1.51
N ASN A 159 6.77 -2.81 0.16
CA ASN A 159 7.13 -3.97 -0.65
C ASN A 159 8.63 -4.30 -0.54
N VAL A 160 9.52 -3.30 -0.51
CA VAL A 160 10.95 -3.55 -0.23
C VAL A 160 11.14 -4.29 1.11
N ILE A 161 10.35 -3.97 2.13
CA ILE A 161 10.41 -4.68 3.40
C ILE A 161 9.81 -6.08 3.30
N TYR A 162 8.54 -6.20 2.95
CA TYR A 162 7.82 -7.47 3.09
C TYR A 162 8.09 -8.45 1.96
N ASP A 163 8.42 -8.00 0.74
CA ASP A 163 8.71 -8.87 -0.39
C ASP A 163 10.22 -9.13 -0.52
N LYS A 164 11.01 -8.06 -0.70
CA LYS A 164 12.46 -8.19 -0.94
C LYS A 164 13.24 -8.66 0.29
N ASN A 165 12.90 -8.18 1.49
CA ASN A 165 13.62 -8.53 2.71
C ASN A 165 13.01 -9.69 3.50
N GLN A 166 11.92 -10.32 3.04
CA GLN A 166 11.31 -11.47 3.75
C GLN A 166 12.34 -12.56 4.02
N ARG A 167 13.11 -12.96 2.99
CA ARG A 167 14.16 -13.98 3.11
C ARG A 167 15.29 -13.60 4.07
N VAL A 168 15.56 -12.30 4.21
CA VAL A 168 16.55 -11.81 5.17
C VAL A 168 16.02 -11.98 6.59
N ILE A 169 14.76 -11.62 6.82
CA ILE A 169 14.07 -11.79 8.11
C ILE A 169 13.98 -13.28 8.46
N GLU A 170 13.56 -14.13 7.51
CA GLU A 170 13.44 -15.58 7.67
C GLU A 170 14.77 -16.22 8.14
N ARG A 171 15.89 -15.87 7.47
CA ARG A 171 17.22 -16.36 7.88
C ARG A 171 17.64 -15.89 9.26
N ARG A 172 17.32 -14.64 9.63
CA ARG A 172 17.68 -14.10 10.96
C ARG A 172 16.93 -14.77 12.09
N LEU A 173 15.69 -15.19 11.84
CA LEU A 173 14.82 -15.81 12.84
C LEU A 173 14.80 -17.33 12.77
N ASN A 174 15.52 -17.92 11.81
CA ASN A 174 15.46 -19.35 11.49
C ASN A 174 14.00 -19.83 11.34
N LYS A 175 13.22 -19.09 10.54
CA LYS A 175 11.78 -19.26 10.38
C LYS A 175 11.39 -19.04 8.92
N GLU A 176 10.39 -19.76 8.43
CA GLU A 176 9.81 -19.55 7.11
C GLU A 176 8.40 -18.99 7.26
N TYR A 177 8.10 -17.91 6.51
CA TYR A 177 6.76 -17.36 6.41
C TYR A 177 6.07 -17.83 5.15
N GLU A 178 6.84 -17.98 4.06
CA GLU A 178 6.33 -18.30 2.72
C GLU A 178 5.12 -17.44 2.32
N LEU A 179 5.08 -16.16 2.73
CA LEU A 179 3.94 -15.28 2.56
C LEU A 179 4.09 -14.46 1.26
N PRO A 180 3.30 -14.73 0.22
CA PRO A 180 3.21 -13.90 -0.98
C PRO A 180 2.84 -12.46 -0.63
N VAL A 181 3.55 -11.51 -1.23
CA VAL A 181 3.29 -10.07 -1.08
C VAL A 181 2.83 -9.52 -2.42
N LEU A 182 1.60 -9.03 -2.47
CA LEU A 182 0.93 -8.57 -3.69
C LEU A 182 0.62 -7.09 -3.60
N PHE A 183 0.83 -6.36 -4.69
CA PHE A 183 0.30 -5.02 -4.81
C PHE A 183 -1.19 -5.06 -5.15
N TYR A 184 -1.99 -4.12 -4.63
CA TYR A 184 -3.43 -4.09 -4.90
C TYR A 184 -3.80 -4.16 -6.39
N PRO A 185 -3.12 -3.47 -7.34
CA PRO A 185 -3.35 -3.63 -8.77
C PRO A 185 -3.17 -5.06 -9.30
N GLN A 186 -2.28 -5.87 -8.71
CA GLN A 186 -2.14 -7.28 -9.09
C GLN A 186 -3.38 -8.09 -8.67
N ILE A 187 -3.89 -7.82 -7.45
CA ILE A 187 -5.09 -8.48 -6.92
C ILE A 187 -6.32 -8.09 -7.75
N LEU A 188 -6.52 -6.78 -7.94
CA LEU A 188 -7.63 -6.28 -8.76
C LEU A 188 -7.52 -6.78 -10.19
N GLY A 189 -6.33 -6.75 -10.80
CA GLY A 189 -6.11 -7.23 -12.16
C GLY A 189 -6.47 -8.70 -12.36
N LEU A 190 -6.13 -9.58 -11.40
CA LEU A 190 -6.57 -10.98 -11.43
C LEU A 190 -8.10 -11.08 -11.42
N ALA A 191 -8.77 -10.30 -10.57
CA ALA A 191 -10.22 -10.29 -10.47
C ALA A 191 -10.91 -9.75 -11.72
N LEU A 192 -10.26 -8.82 -12.43
CA LEU A 192 -10.70 -8.29 -13.73
C LEU A 192 -10.41 -9.24 -14.91
N GLY A 193 -9.77 -10.39 -14.65
CA GLY A 193 -9.43 -11.40 -15.66
C GLY A 193 -8.20 -11.07 -16.51
N ILE A 194 -7.32 -10.17 -16.05
CA ILE A 194 -6.05 -9.89 -16.72
C ILE A 194 -5.11 -11.09 -16.53
N ASN A 195 -4.37 -11.46 -17.58
CA ASN A 195 -3.41 -12.55 -17.51
C ASN A 195 -2.31 -12.25 -16.45
N HIS A 196 -2.02 -13.22 -15.59
CA HIS A 196 -1.01 -13.08 -14.53
C HIS A 196 0.40 -12.79 -15.07
N GLU A 197 0.71 -13.16 -16.33
CA GLU A 197 1.97 -12.78 -16.98
C GLU A 197 2.09 -11.27 -17.20
N GLU A 198 0.99 -10.59 -17.52
CA GLU A 198 0.95 -9.13 -17.69
C GLU A 198 0.98 -8.37 -16.35
N LEU A 199 0.53 -9.02 -15.27
CA LEU A 199 0.49 -8.45 -13.92
C LEU A 199 1.85 -8.51 -13.19
N GLY A 200 2.90 -8.98 -13.86
CA GLY A 200 4.27 -8.94 -13.35
C GLY A 200 4.52 -9.83 -12.14
N PHE A 201 3.72 -10.90 -11.94
CA PHE A 201 3.87 -11.84 -10.83
C PHE A 201 5.25 -12.53 -10.79
N ASN A 202 5.92 -12.64 -11.95
CA ASN A 202 7.30 -13.12 -12.08
C ASN A 202 8.35 -12.18 -11.46
N MET A 203 7.99 -10.92 -11.18
CA MET A 203 8.88 -9.93 -10.57
C MET A 203 8.82 -9.94 -9.03
N ASN A 204 7.81 -10.59 -8.43
CA ASN A 204 7.69 -10.76 -6.98
C ASN A 204 8.86 -11.62 -6.45
N ARG A 205 9.44 -11.23 -5.31
CA ARG A 205 10.54 -11.98 -4.66
C ARG A 205 10.04 -13.14 -3.81
N THR A 206 8.87 -12.95 -3.22
CA THR A 206 8.09 -13.99 -2.56
C THR A 206 7.46 -14.90 -3.61
N LYS A 207 7.38 -16.21 -3.32
CA LYS A 207 6.82 -17.17 -4.28
C LYS A 207 5.31 -17.00 -4.33
N VAL A 208 4.77 -16.73 -5.53
CA VAL A 208 3.34 -16.50 -5.76
C VAL A 208 2.61 -17.71 -6.34
N SER A 209 3.33 -18.81 -6.62
CA SER A 209 2.77 -20.01 -7.27
C SER A 209 1.58 -20.62 -6.53
N LYS A 210 1.62 -20.64 -5.18
CA LYS A 210 0.50 -21.14 -4.35
C LYS A 210 -0.78 -20.32 -4.54
N ILE A 211 -0.66 -19.02 -4.80
CA ILE A 211 -1.80 -18.13 -5.06
C ILE A 211 -2.33 -18.37 -6.46
N LEU A 212 -1.43 -18.40 -7.46
CA LEU A 212 -1.82 -18.60 -8.85
C LEU A 212 -2.47 -19.97 -9.09
N SER A 213 -2.11 -21.01 -8.33
CA SER A 213 -2.77 -22.32 -8.42
C SER A 213 -4.19 -22.35 -7.84
N LYS A 214 -4.56 -21.36 -7.00
CA LYS A 214 -5.89 -21.25 -6.38
C LYS A 214 -6.87 -20.41 -7.20
N VAL A 215 -6.38 -19.66 -8.18
CA VAL A 215 -7.18 -18.70 -8.97
C VAL A 215 -7.29 -19.12 -10.40
#